data_AF-A0A849Z215-F1
#
_entry.id   AF-A0A849Z215-F1
#
_cell.length_a   1.000
_cell.length_b   1.000
_cell.length_c   1.000
_cell.angle_alpha   90.00
_cell.angle_beta   90.00
_cell.angle_gamma   90.00
#
_symmetry.space_group_name_H-M   'P 1'
#
loop_
_entity.id
_entity.type
_entity.pdbx_description
1 polymer ?
#
loop_
_entity_poly.entity_id
_entity_poly.type
_entity_poly.pdbx_seq_one_letter_code
_entity_poly.pdbx_strand_id
1 'polypeptide(L)'
;MRDSLSQSIRRALKGVGPFSKPVADAVLEVAYLTMAVDEELRDEELEAFALIAGELVGGGEAPDSRQMAKRLDGLGQALDKSTILERLEKTAATFGDDKTAKLAAYRVATLMANIDLDAADREFEFDLDLIATLGLAQEEADTIADEVNTAITPE
;
A
#
# COMPACT_ATOMS: atom_id res chain seq x y z
N MET A 1 -7.88 5.19 19.37
CA MET A 1 -7.06 5.35 18.14
C MET A 1 -7.08 4.08 17.30
N ARG A 2 -6.59 2.92 17.81
CA ARG A 2 -6.61 1.64 17.08
C ARG A 2 -7.92 1.27 16.39
N ASP A 3 -9.04 1.33 17.12
CA ASP A 3 -10.34 0.96 16.56
C ASP A 3 -10.79 1.91 15.43
N SER A 4 -10.38 3.19 15.50
CA SER A 4 -10.70 4.18 14.47
C SER A 4 -9.86 3.96 13.22
N LEU A 5 -8.56 3.69 13.37
CA LEU A 5 -7.65 3.41 12.25
C LEU A 5 -8.07 2.12 11.51
N SER A 6 -8.36 1.05 12.26
CA SER A 6 -8.83 -0.21 11.69
C SER A 6 -10.15 -0.06 10.92
N GLN A 7 -11.10 0.74 11.44
CA GLN A 7 -12.35 1.02 10.73
C GLN A 7 -12.12 1.82 9.44
N SER A 8 -11.26 2.85 9.48
CA SER A 8 -10.89 3.63 8.29
C SER A 8 -10.22 2.77 7.22
N ILE A 9 -9.26 1.92 7.59
CA ILE A 9 -8.58 0.98 6.67
C ILE A 9 -9.60 0.02 6.03
N ARG A 10 -10.50 -0.58 6.82
CA ARG A 10 -11.54 -1.46 6.28
C ARG A 10 -12.49 -0.76 5.33
N ARG A 11 -12.85 0.48 5.63
CA ARG A 11 -13.70 1.30 4.77
C ARG A 11 -12.98 1.62 3.45
N ALA A 12 -11.69 1.97 3.52
CA ALA A 12 -10.87 2.28 2.36
C ALA A 12 -10.68 1.04 1.46
N LEU A 13 -10.45 -0.13 2.04
CA LEU A 13 -10.23 -1.39 1.33
C LEU A 13 -11.51 -2.14 0.93
N LYS A 14 -12.68 -1.54 1.14
CA LYS A 14 -13.96 -2.19 0.80
C LYS A 14 -14.00 -2.54 -0.70
N GLY A 15 -14.16 -3.82 -1.00
CA GLY A 15 -14.21 -4.31 -2.39
C GLY A 15 -12.84 -4.54 -3.04
N VAL A 16 -11.75 -4.41 -2.28
CA VAL A 16 -10.42 -4.81 -2.71
C VAL A 16 -10.26 -6.33 -2.50
N GLY A 17 -10.01 -7.06 -3.59
CA GLY A 17 -9.83 -8.52 -3.54
C GLY A 17 -11.13 -9.33 -3.36
N PRO A 18 -11.02 -10.64 -3.01
CA PRO A 18 -9.79 -11.36 -2.67
C PRO A 18 -8.91 -11.58 -3.90
N PHE A 19 -7.61 -11.51 -3.70
CA PHE A 19 -6.62 -11.77 -4.74
C PHE A 19 -5.96 -13.14 -4.57
N SER A 20 -5.34 -13.62 -5.65
CA SER A 20 -4.40 -14.75 -5.52
C SER A 20 -3.22 -14.34 -4.62
N LYS A 21 -2.58 -15.31 -3.96
CA LYS A 21 -1.44 -15.03 -3.08
C LYS A 21 -0.34 -14.18 -3.76
N PRO A 22 0.11 -14.48 -5.01
CA PRO A 22 1.12 -13.65 -5.68
C PRO A 22 0.68 -12.20 -5.87
N VAL A 23 -0.59 -11.97 -6.19
CA VAL A 23 -1.13 -10.61 -6.38
C VAL A 23 -1.25 -9.90 -5.04
N ALA A 24 -1.72 -10.58 -3.99
CA ALA A 24 -1.77 -10.00 -2.65
C ALA A 24 -0.37 -9.65 -2.12
N ASP A 25 0.62 -10.53 -2.32
CA ASP A 25 2.01 -10.27 -1.93
C ASP A 25 2.60 -9.09 -2.74
N ALA A 26 2.24 -8.93 -4.02
CA ALA A 26 2.66 -7.78 -4.83
C ALA A 26 1.96 -6.46 -4.42
N VAL A 27 0.68 -6.49 -4.04
CA VAL A 27 0.00 -5.30 -3.47
C VAL A 27 0.67 -4.88 -2.16
N LEU A 28 1.06 -5.85 -1.32
CA LEU A 28 1.78 -5.58 -0.07
C LEU A 28 3.19 -5.04 -0.28
N GLU A 29 3.88 -5.50 -1.33
CA GLU A 29 5.16 -4.91 -1.73
C GLU A 29 5.02 -3.43 -2.10
N VAL A 30 3.97 -3.04 -2.84
CA VAL A 30 3.69 -1.62 -3.13
C VAL A 30 3.44 -0.83 -1.84
N ALA A 31 2.66 -1.38 -0.91
CA ALA A 31 2.43 -0.77 0.40
C ALA A 31 3.74 -0.53 1.16
N TYR A 32 4.66 -1.51 1.09
CA TYR A 32 5.97 -1.43 1.72
C TYR A 32 6.86 -0.39 1.07
N LEU A 33 6.93 -0.38 -0.27
CA LEU A 33 7.74 0.59 -1.01
C LEU A 33 7.27 2.01 -0.73
N THR A 34 5.97 2.23 -0.50
CA THR A 34 5.41 3.53 -0.13
C THR A 34 5.98 4.04 1.19
N MET A 35 5.97 3.22 2.26
CA MET A 35 6.57 3.60 3.55
C MET A 35 8.10 3.71 3.49
N ALA A 36 8.73 2.98 2.58
CA ALA A 36 10.20 2.93 2.53
C ALA A 36 10.81 4.14 1.78
N VAL A 37 10.00 5.05 1.25
CA VAL A 37 10.45 6.22 0.49
C VAL A 37 11.19 7.24 1.36
N ASP A 38 10.78 7.42 2.60
CA ASP A 38 11.38 8.36 3.54
C ASP A 38 12.51 7.76 4.39
N GLU A 39 12.72 6.43 4.27
CA GLU A 39 13.69 5.62 5.01
C GLU A 39 13.37 5.46 6.53
N GLU A 40 12.18 5.84 6.99
CA GLU A 40 11.77 5.80 8.39
C GLU A 40 10.44 5.05 8.60
N LEU A 41 10.48 3.79 9.02
CA LEU A 41 9.26 3.04 9.37
C LEU A 41 8.77 3.38 10.78
N ARG A 42 7.63 4.05 10.87
CA ARG A 42 6.97 4.45 12.13
C ARG A 42 6.00 3.37 12.62
N ASP A 43 5.77 3.33 13.94
CA ASP A 43 4.89 2.33 14.56
C ASP A 43 3.46 2.34 13.98
N GLU A 44 2.95 3.51 13.61
CA GLU A 44 1.60 3.72 13.06
C GLU A 44 1.47 3.13 11.64
N GLU A 45 2.51 3.27 10.82
CA GLU A 45 2.58 2.70 9.48
C GLU A 45 2.73 1.17 9.53
N LEU A 46 3.55 0.66 10.45
CA LEU A 46 3.69 -0.78 10.67
C LEU A 46 2.37 -1.41 11.13
N GLU A 47 1.62 -0.72 11.98
CA GLU A 47 0.28 -1.13 12.40
C GLU A 47 -0.71 -1.10 11.22
N ALA A 48 -0.70 -0.05 10.41
CA ALA A 48 -1.54 0.05 9.21
C ALA A 48 -1.23 -1.05 8.20
N PHE A 49 0.06 -1.29 7.92
CA PHE A 49 0.51 -2.35 7.03
C PHE A 49 0.03 -3.73 7.47
N ALA A 50 0.12 -4.01 8.78
CA ALA A 50 -0.37 -5.28 9.34
C ALA A 50 -1.88 -5.46 9.14
N LEU A 51 -2.66 -4.39 9.33
CA LEU A 51 -4.11 -4.42 9.09
C LEU A 51 -4.43 -4.64 7.61
N ILE A 52 -3.76 -3.93 6.70
CA ILE A 52 -3.91 -4.10 5.25
C ILE A 52 -3.57 -5.53 4.83
N ALA A 53 -2.49 -6.10 5.35
CA ALA A 53 -2.12 -7.50 5.09
C ALA A 53 -3.19 -8.50 5.55
N GLY A 54 -3.84 -8.24 6.69
CA GLY A 54 -4.95 -9.06 7.18
C GLY A 54 -6.16 -9.03 6.25
N GLU A 55 -6.50 -7.85 5.74
CA GLU A 55 -7.63 -7.66 4.81
C GLU A 55 -7.36 -8.30 3.43
N LEU A 56 -6.17 -8.10 2.86
CA LEU A 56 -5.82 -8.61 1.52
C LEU A 56 -5.66 -10.13 1.45
N VAL A 57 -5.21 -10.76 2.54
CA VAL A 57 -5.00 -12.22 2.61
C VAL A 57 -6.28 -12.96 3.03
N GLY A 58 -7.39 -12.24 3.22
CA GLY A 58 -8.73 -12.81 3.40
C GLY A 58 -9.07 -13.25 4.82
N GLY A 59 -8.33 -12.76 5.82
CA GLY A 59 -8.56 -13.08 7.23
C GLY A 59 -9.30 -12.00 8.03
N GLY A 60 -9.22 -10.73 7.59
CA GLY A 60 -9.75 -9.57 8.35
C GLY A 60 -9.07 -9.33 9.70
N GLU A 61 -8.18 -10.24 10.11
CA GLU A 61 -7.32 -10.16 11.27
C GLU A 61 -5.89 -9.87 10.80
N ALA A 62 -5.25 -8.88 11.45
CA ALA A 62 -3.84 -8.60 11.21
C ALA A 62 -2.99 -9.85 11.51
N PRO A 63 -1.94 -10.12 10.71
CA PRO A 63 -0.98 -11.17 11.02
C PRO A 63 -0.41 -11.00 12.42
N ASP A 64 -0.07 -12.11 13.08
CA ASP A 64 0.63 -12.02 14.36
C ASP A 64 2.00 -11.32 14.18
N SER A 65 2.56 -10.77 15.27
CA SER A 65 3.80 -9.99 15.22
C SER A 65 4.98 -10.77 14.62
N ARG A 66 4.99 -12.11 14.72
CA ARG A 66 6.06 -12.95 14.17
C ARG A 66 5.90 -13.15 12.67
N GLN A 67 4.67 -13.33 12.20
CA GLN A 67 4.33 -13.37 10.78
C GLN A 67 4.63 -12.02 10.13
N MET A 68 4.33 -10.93 10.83
CA MET A 68 4.63 -9.58 10.38
C MET A 68 6.14 -9.34 10.31
N ALA A 69 6.89 -9.63 11.38
CA ALA A 69 8.34 -9.50 11.37
C ALA A 69 8.99 -10.30 10.23
N LYS A 70 8.56 -11.55 10.00
CA LYS A 70 9.07 -12.36 8.88
C LYS A 70 8.74 -11.77 7.50
N ARG A 71 7.58 -11.14 7.35
CA ARG A 71 7.21 -10.46 6.09
C ARG A 71 8.08 -9.22 5.90
N LEU A 72 8.18 -8.36 6.91
CA LEU A 72 9.04 -7.18 6.87
C LEU A 72 10.50 -7.55 6.62
N ASP A 73 11.04 -8.61 7.24
CA ASP A 73 12.40 -9.10 6.96
C ASP A 73 12.58 -9.53 5.50
N GLY A 74 11.53 -10.08 4.87
CA GLY A 74 11.54 -10.44 3.45
C GLY A 74 11.53 -9.23 2.52
N LEU A 75 10.90 -8.14 2.96
CA LEU A 75 10.75 -6.88 2.23
C LEU A 75 11.93 -5.91 2.51
N GLY A 76 12.53 -6.01 3.69
CA GLY A 76 13.48 -5.09 4.33
C GLY A 76 14.93 -5.28 3.91
N GLN A 77 15.17 -5.36 2.60
CA GLN A 77 16.52 -5.20 2.06
C GLN A 77 16.86 -3.71 2.01
N ALA A 78 18.14 -3.35 2.11
CA ALA A 78 18.57 -1.95 1.99
C ALA A 78 18.06 -1.35 0.68
N LEU A 79 17.32 -0.26 0.77
CA LEU A 79 16.71 0.43 -0.35
C LEU A 79 17.46 1.74 -0.59
N ASP A 80 17.98 1.91 -1.80
CA ASP A 80 18.21 3.24 -2.35
C ASP A 80 17.11 3.56 -3.38
N LYS A 81 17.02 4.81 -3.83
CA LYS A 81 15.98 5.24 -4.79
C LYS A 81 15.97 4.41 -6.07
N SER A 82 17.14 3.99 -6.58
CA SER A 82 17.22 3.08 -7.74
C SER A 82 16.60 1.72 -7.45
N THR A 83 16.82 1.20 -6.25
CA THR A 83 16.28 -0.10 -5.82
C THR A 83 14.76 -0.05 -5.63
N ILE A 84 14.20 1.09 -5.19
CA ILE A 84 12.75 1.29 -5.04
C ILE A 84 12.07 1.20 -6.41
N LEU A 85 12.53 1.96 -7.40
CA LEU A 85 11.91 1.97 -8.73
C LEU A 85 12.03 0.60 -9.42
N GLU A 86 13.18 -0.06 -9.33
CA GLU A 86 13.36 -1.42 -9.88
C GLU A 86 12.41 -2.44 -9.24
N ARG A 87 12.19 -2.34 -7.93
CA ARG A 87 11.24 -3.21 -7.22
C ARG A 87 9.81 -2.88 -7.61
N LEU A 88 9.47 -1.61 -7.75
CA LEU A 88 8.16 -1.18 -8.22
C LEU A 88 7.84 -1.74 -9.60
N GLU A 89 8.78 -1.66 -10.56
CA GLU A 89 8.62 -2.23 -11.91
C GLU A 89 8.43 -3.76 -11.88
N LYS A 90 9.26 -4.47 -11.10
CA LYS A 90 9.12 -5.94 -10.93
C LYS A 90 7.77 -6.31 -10.30
N THR A 91 7.31 -5.50 -9.35
CA THR A 91 6.04 -5.70 -8.67
C THR A 91 4.87 -5.47 -9.62
N ALA A 92 4.90 -4.38 -10.37
CA ALA A 92 3.87 -4.07 -11.35
C ALA A 92 3.75 -5.11 -12.46
N ALA A 93 4.88 -5.73 -12.86
CA ALA A 93 4.88 -6.84 -13.80
C ALA A 93 4.08 -8.07 -13.29
N THR A 94 3.96 -8.24 -11.97
CA THR A 94 3.15 -9.32 -11.37
C THR A 94 1.65 -9.12 -11.60
N PHE A 95 1.20 -7.88 -11.76
CA PHE A 95 -0.20 -7.56 -12.05
C PHE A 95 -0.57 -7.81 -13.52
N GLY A 96 0.39 -7.72 -14.45
CA GLY A 96 0.12 -7.87 -15.89
C GLY A 96 -0.95 -6.89 -16.38
N ASP A 97 -2.00 -7.40 -17.03
CA ASP A 97 -3.14 -6.61 -17.51
C ASP A 97 -4.30 -6.54 -16.49
N ASP A 98 -4.14 -7.08 -15.29
CA ASP A 98 -5.17 -7.06 -14.24
C ASP A 98 -5.33 -5.64 -13.69
N LYS A 99 -6.29 -4.92 -14.26
CA LYS A 99 -6.63 -3.55 -13.85
C LYS A 99 -7.13 -3.49 -12.40
N THR A 100 -7.85 -4.50 -11.93
CA THR A 100 -8.35 -4.53 -10.55
C THR A 100 -7.20 -4.65 -9.56
N ALA A 101 -6.19 -5.47 -9.86
CA ALA A 101 -4.98 -5.58 -9.04
C ALA A 101 -4.17 -4.28 -9.02
N LYS A 102 -4.03 -3.61 -10.18
CA LYS A 102 -3.33 -2.32 -10.29
C LYS A 102 -4.01 -1.21 -9.48
N LEU A 103 -5.33 -1.08 -9.62
CA LEU A 103 -6.13 -0.10 -8.86
C LEU A 103 -6.07 -0.40 -7.35
N ALA A 104 -6.04 -1.68 -6.96
CA ALA A 104 -5.85 -2.07 -5.56
C ALA A 104 -4.47 -1.70 -5.02
N ALA A 105 -3.41 -1.93 -5.80
CA ALA A 105 -2.05 -1.53 -5.45
C ALA A 105 -1.95 -0.02 -5.23
N TYR A 106 -2.51 0.77 -6.15
CA TYR A 106 -2.55 2.22 -6.02
C TYR A 106 -3.32 2.66 -4.77
N ARG A 107 -4.51 2.11 -4.55
CA ARG A 107 -5.33 2.42 -3.37
C ARG A 107 -4.60 2.16 -2.05
N VAL A 108 -3.87 1.05 -1.98
CA VAL A 108 -3.10 0.71 -0.79
C VAL A 108 -1.93 1.69 -0.60
N ALA A 109 -1.23 2.07 -1.67
CA ALA A 109 -0.20 3.12 -1.59
C ALA A 109 -0.78 4.44 -1.09
N THR A 110 -1.90 4.91 -1.67
CA THR A 110 -2.54 6.15 -1.24
C THR A 110 -2.99 6.09 0.23
N LEU A 111 -3.47 4.94 0.68
CA LEU A 111 -3.83 4.72 2.08
C LEU A 111 -2.61 4.81 3.00
N MET A 112 -1.47 4.24 2.59
CA MET A 112 -0.23 4.32 3.36
C MET A 112 0.30 5.74 3.44
N ALA A 113 0.38 6.46 2.31
CA ALA A 113 0.83 7.85 2.26
C ALA A 113 -0.05 8.80 3.11
N ASN A 114 -1.35 8.50 3.24
CA ASN A 114 -2.21 9.30 4.12
C ASN A 114 -2.02 9.00 5.61
N ILE A 115 -1.47 7.83 5.95
CA ILE A 115 -1.15 7.45 7.33
C ILE A 115 0.21 8.03 7.70
N ASP A 116 1.12 8.11 6.74
CA ASP A 116 2.41 8.78 6.88
C ASP A 116 2.29 10.30 6.64
N LEU A 117 1.91 11.04 7.70
CA LEU A 117 1.61 12.48 7.61
C LEU A 117 2.84 13.41 7.40
N ASP A 118 4.03 12.87 7.14
CA ASP A 118 5.31 13.61 7.26
C ASP A 118 6.22 13.58 6.00
N ALA A 119 5.85 12.87 4.92
CA ALA A 119 6.75 12.61 3.79
C ALA A 119 6.39 13.32 2.45
N ALA A 120 5.81 14.52 2.52
CA ALA A 120 5.16 15.22 1.41
C ALA A 120 5.92 15.32 0.06
N ASP A 121 7.24 15.57 0.04
CA ASP A 121 7.96 15.82 -1.22
C ASP A 121 8.40 14.53 -1.92
N ARG A 122 8.85 13.51 -1.18
CA ARG A 122 9.33 12.25 -1.77
C ARG A 122 8.19 11.32 -2.14
N GLU A 123 7.10 11.35 -1.37
CA GLU A 123 5.86 10.64 -1.68
C GLU A 123 5.26 11.11 -3.00
N PHE A 124 5.33 12.41 -3.30
CA PHE A 124 4.81 12.94 -4.56
C PHE A 124 5.57 12.39 -5.78
N GLU A 125 6.92 12.32 -5.71
CA GLU A 125 7.70 11.71 -6.80
C GLU A 125 7.38 10.21 -6.95
N PHE A 126 7.25 9.49 -5.82
CA PHE A 126 6.90 8.07 -5.84
C PHE A 126 5.48 7.82 -6.36
N ASP A 127 4.50 8.68 -6.04
CA ASP A 127 3.13 8.59 -6.53
C ASP A 127 3.07 8.73 -8.05
N LEU A 128 3.82 9.68 -8.62
CA LEU A 128 3.93 9.83 -10.07
C LEU A 128 4.55 8.61 -10.74
N ASP A 129 5.64 8.08 -10.17
CA ASP A 129 6.29 6.86 -10.65
C ASP A 129 5.32 5.66 -10.55
N LEU A 130 4.58 5.54 -9.46
CA LEU A 130 3.59 4.49 -9.23
C LEU A 130 2.45 4.53 -10.27
N ILE A 131 1.85 5.70 -10.50
CA ILE A 131 0.80 5.88 -11.52
C ILE A 131 1.32 5.45 -12.90
N ALA A 132 2.52 5.92 -13.26
CA ALA A 132 3.15 5.61 -14.54
C ALA A 132 3.46 4.11 -14.68
N THR A 133 4.07 3.50 -13.66
CA THR A 133 4.46 2.08 -13.68
C THR A 133 3.26 1.13 -13.67
N LEU A 134 2.17 1.49 -12.99
CA LEU A 134 0.92 0.73 -13.06
C LEU A 134 0.18 0.96 -14.38
N GLY A 135 0.47 2.04 -15.10
CA GLY A 135 -0.21 2.44 -16.33
C GLY A 135 -1.63 2.92 -16.08
N LEU A 136 -1.84 3.67 -14.99
CA LEU A 136 -3.13 4.23 -14.63
C LEU A 136 -3.34 5.59 -15.32
N ALA A 137 -4.59 5.91 -15.65
CA ALA A 137 -4.92 7.27 -16.06
C ALA A 137 -5.04 8.17 -14.82
N GLN A 138 -4.69 9.45 -14.96
CA GLN A 138 -4.76 10.43 -13.86
C GLN A 138 -6.16 10.47 -13.23
N GLU A 139 -7.22 10.45 -14.04
CA GLU A 139 -8.61 10.47 -13.57
C GLU A 139 -8.94 9.28 -12.65
N GLU A 140 -8.32 8.12 -12.88
CA GLU A 140 -8.52 6.91 -12.07
C GLU A 140 -7.75 7.01 -10.75
N ALA A 141 -6.53 7.54 -10.80
CA ALA A 141 -5.73 7.82 -9.62
C ALA A 141 -6.45 8.84 -8.71
N ASP A 142 -6.91 9.96 -9.28
CA ASP A 142 -7.65 11.00 -8.56
C ASP A 142 -8.92 10.44 -7.89
N THR A 143 -9.68 9.61 -8.62
CA THR A 143 -10.89 8.97 -8.08
C THR A 143 -10.56 8.09 -6.87
N ILE A 144 -9.49 7.29 -6.95
CA ILE A 144 -9.07 6.44 -5.83
C ILE A 144 -8.61 7.28 -4.65
N ALA A 145 -7.83 8.34 -4.90
CA ALA A 145 -7.34 9.22 -3.84
C ALA A 145 -8.50 9.88 -3.09
N ASP A 146 -9.50 10.38 -3.82
CA ASP A 146 -10.72 10.96 -3.23
C ASP A 146 -11.50 9.94 -2.39
N GLU A 147 -11.63 8.70 -2.89
CA GLU A 147 -12.31 7.63 -2.15
C GLU A 147 -11.56 7.24 -0.87
N VAL A 148 -10.22 7.16 -0.92
CA VAL A 148 -9.38 6.89 0.25
C VAL A 148 -9.51 8.04 1.25
N ASN A 149 -9.37 9.29 0.81
CA ASN A 149 -9.50 10.48 1.66
C ASN A 149 -10.87 10.52 2.36
N THR A 150 -11.94 10.24 1.62
CA THR A 150 -13.30 10.14 2.17
C THR A 150 -13.41 9.01 3.19
N ALA A 151 -12.73 7.88 2.94
CA ALA A 151 -12.75 6.71 3.81
C ALA A 151 -11.89 6.84 5.09
N ILE A 152 -10.97 7.81 5.18
CA ILE A 152 -10.14 8.00 6.37
C ILE A 152 -10.50 9.26 7.16
N THR A 153 -11.17 10.23 6.53
CA THR A 153 -11.65 11.44 7.21
C THR A 153 -12.87 11.09 8.10
N PRO A 154 -12.86 11.44 9.39
CA PRO A 154 -14.05 11.33 10.24
C PRO A 154 -15.13 12.34 9.81
N GLU A 155 -16.40 11.92 9.84
CA GLU A 155 -17.54 12.88 9.83
C GLU A 155 -17.62 13.66 11.14
#